data_AF-D6TUX7-F1
#
_entry.id   AF-D6TUX7-F1
#
_cell.length_a   1.000
_cell.length_b   1.000
_cell.length_c   1.000
_cell.angle_alpha   90.00
_cell.angle_beta   90.00
_cell.angle_gamma   90.00
#
_symmetry.space_group_name_H-M   'P 1'
#
loop_
_entity.id
_entity.type
_entity.pdbx_description
1 polymer ?
#
loop_
_entity_poly.entity_id
_entity_poly.type
_entity_poly.pdbx_seq_one_letter_code
_entity_poly.pdbx_strand_id
1 'polypeptide(L)' 'MQDLLKKDYELLNQLSPGTEPPPPTIYDPELHQCHWTGHYSPLRGEGPKNRIVQLSQ' A
#
# COMPACT_ATOMS: atom_id res chain seq x y z
N MET A 1 12.74 -3.20 7.16
CA MET A 1 11.36 -2.76 6.85
C MET A 1 11.03 -1.43 7.54
N GLN A 2 11.30 -1.27 8.84
CA GLN A 2 11.05 -0.02 9.57
C GLN A 2 11.93 1.17 9.11
N ASP A 3 13.21 0.92 8.78
CA ASP A 3 14.13 1.95 8.24
C ASP A 3 13.69 2.59 6.93
N LEU A 4 12.91 1.85 6.12
CA LEU A 4 12.50 2.30 4.80
C LEU A 4 11.35 3.32 4.91
N LEU A 5 10.37 3.01 5.76
CA LEU A 5 9.21 3.87 6.04
C LEU A 5 9.61 5.19 6.70
N LYS A 6 10.64 5.16 7.55
CA LYS A 6 11.17 6.38 8.20
C LYS A 6 11.80 7.34 7.19
N LYS A 7 12.55 6.80 6.21
CA LYS A 7 13.16 7.60 5.14
C LYS A 7 12.13 8.24 4.22
N ASP A 8 11.08 7.50 3.86
CA ASP A 8 9.95 8.05 3.10
C ASP A 8 9.27 9.20 3.87
N TYR A 9 9.06 9.05 5.17
CA TYR A 9 8.48 10.12 5.99
C TYR A 9 9.37 11.38 6.03
N GLU A 10 10.69 11.23 6.22
CA GLU A 10 11.61 12.37 6.23
C GLU A 10 11.67 13.07 4.86
N LEU A 11 11.53 12.33 3.76
CA LEU A 11 11.50 12.86 2.40
C LEU A 11 10.20 13.63 2.13
N LEU A 12 9.05 13.04 2.46
CA LEU A 12 7.74 13.69 2.30
C LEU A 12 7.60 14.94 3.17
N ASN A 13 8.19 14.94 4.36
CA ASN A 13 8.15 16.08 5.28
C ASN A 13 8.98 17.29 4.80
N GLN A 14 9.92 17.08 3.86
CA GLN A 14 10.70 18.15 3.24
C GLN A 14 10.01 18.74 1.99
N LEU A 15 8.96 18.09 1.48
CA LEU A 15 8.26 18.57 0.29
C LEU A 15 7.27 19.67 0.66
N SER A 16 7.20 20.68 -0.21
CA SER A 16 6.18 21.72 -0.08
C SER A 16 4.80 21.13 -0.37
N PRO A 17 3.75 21.54 0.36
CA PRO A 17 2.38 21.09 0.10
C PRO A 17 2.00 21.33 -1.37
N GLY A 18 1.51 20.29 -2.04
CA GLY A 18 1.15 20.34 -3.46
C GLY A 18 2.27 19.97 -4.44
N THR A 19 3.48 19.67 -3.94
CA THR A 19 4.55 19.10 -4.77
C THR A 19 4.27 17.62 -4.99
N GLU A 20 4.40 17.14 -6.22
CA GLU A 20 4.29 15.72 -6.52
C GLU A 20 5.42 14.95 -5.81
N PRO A 21 5.10 13.93 -5.00
CA PRO A 21 6.12 13.15 -4.32
C PRO A 21 6.93 12.33 -5.32
N PRO A 22 8.21 12.05 -5.02
CA PRO A 22 9.02 11.18 -5.85
C PRO A 22 8.39 9.78 -5.95
N PRO A 23 8.62 9.08 -7.07
CA PRO A 23 8.04 7.76 -7.28
C PRO A 23 8.51 6.80 -6.18
N PRO A 24 7.61 5.97 -5.64
CA PRO A 24 7.98 5.08 -4.56
C PRO A 24 8.98 4.04 -5.04
N THR A 25 10.07 3.88 -4.29
CA THR A 25 11.21 3.03 -4.67
C THR A 25 10.91 1.53 -4.53
N ILE A 26 9.83 1.17 -3.83
CA ILE A 26 9.59 -0.18 -3.29
C ILE A 26 8.42 -0.88 -4.01
N TYR A 27 7.59 -0.12 -4.71
CA TYR A 27 6.45 -0.68 -5.41
C TYR A 27 6.80 -0.93 -6.87
N ASP A 28 6.51 -2.14 -7.33
CA ASP A 28 6.40 -2.41 -8.76
C ASP A 28 5.19 -1.61 -9.31
N PRO A 29 5.40 -0.70 -10.28
CA PRO A 29 4.37 0.24 -10.71
C PRO A 29 3.17 -0.46 -11.36
N GLU A 30 3.40 -1.57 -12.08
CA GLU A 30 2.34 -2.35 -12.71
C GLU A 30 1.50 -3.08 -11.66
N LEU A 31 2.16 -3.73 -10.68
CA LEU A 31 1.47 -4.37 -9.56
C LEU A 31 0.63 -3.36 -8.77
N HIS A 32 1.19 -2.18 -8.50
CA HIS A 32 0.49 -1.12 -7.78
C HIS A 32 -0.71 -0.58 -8.57
N GLN A 33 -0.58 -0.39 -9.88
CA GLN A 33 -1.68 0.01 -10.75
C GLN A 33 -2.78 -1.07 -10.80
N CYS A 34 -2.41 -2.34 -10.90
CA CYS A 34 -3.35 -3.44 -10.80
C CYS A 34 -4.10 -3.43 -9.47
N HIS A 35 -3.42 -3.12 -8.36
CA HIS A 35 -4.07 -3.01 -7.04
C HIS A 35 -5.05 -1.84 -6.99
N TRP A 36 -4.66 -0.68 -7.52
CA TRP A 36 -5.52 0.51 -7.59
C TRP A 36 -6.76 0.32 -8.47
N THR A 37 -6.61 -0.40 -9.58
CA THR A 37 -7.70 -0.64 -10.53
C THR A 37 -8.54 -1.89 -10.22
N GLY A 38 -8.21 -2.63 -9.16
CA GLY A 38 -8.92 -3.83 -8.75
C GLY A 38 -8.56 -5.10 -9.53
N HIS A 39 -7.53 -5.05 -10.38
CA HIS A 39 -7.04 -6.18 -11.18
C HIS A 39 -5.92 -6.98 -10.49
N TYR A 40 -5.53 -6.59 -9.27
CA TYR A 40 -4.51 -7.32 -8.51
C TYR A 40 -5.00 -8.71 -8.13
N SER A 41 -4.28 -9.73 -8.61
CA SER A 41 -4.48 -11.12 -8.23
C SER A 41 -3.38 -11.56 -7.25
N PRO A 42 -3.69 -11.80 -5.97
CA PRO A 42 -2.69 -12.22 -5.01
C PRO A 42 -2.12 -13.61 -5.37
N LEU A 43 -0.78 -13.73 -5.35
CA LEU A 43 -0.05 -14.95 -5.73
C LEU A 43 -0.30 -16.15 -4.79
N ARG A 44 -0.79 -15.91 -3.57
CA ARG A 44 -1.20 -16.97 -2.65
C ARG A 44 -2.72 -17.04 -2.64
N GLY A 45 -3.24 -18.12 -3.22
CA GLY A 45 -4.65 -18.41 -3.31
C GLY A 45 -5.35 -18.33 -1.96
N GLU A 46 -6.57 -17.79 -2.01
CA GLU A 46 -7.63 -17.82 -1.00
C GLU A 46 -7.16 -18.19 0.42
N GLY A 47 -6.54 -17.21 1.11
CA GLY A 47 -6.45 -17.25 2.56
C GLY A 47 -7.86 -17.35 3.17
N PRO A 48 -7.98 -17.84 4.42
CA PRO A 48 -9.28 -18.03 5.06
C PRO A 48 -10.10 -16.75 4.94
N LYS A 49 -11.31 -16.89 4.37
CA LYS A 49 -12.26 -15.78 4.21
C LYS A 49 -12.47 -15.20 5.60
N ASN A 50 -11.88 -14.04 5.87
CA ASN A 50 -12.01 -13.33 7.15
C ASN A 50 -13.51 -13.09 7.38
N ARG A 51 -14.14 -13.99 8.13
CA ARG A 51 -15.58 -14.01 8.32
C ARG A 51 -15.90 -13.05 9.45
N ILE A 52 -16.31 -11.84 9.08
CA ILE A 52 -16.85 -10.87 10.02
C ILE A 52 -18.16 -11.47 10.57
N VAL A 53 -18.17 -11.81 11.86
CA VAL A 53 -19.37 -12.27 12.55
C VAL A 53 -19.92 -11.13 13.40
N GLN A 54 -21.20 -10.84 13.24
CA GLN A 54 -21.90 -9.91 14.13
C GLN A 54 -22.22 -10.65 15.43
N LEU A 55 -21.67 -10.17 16.55
CA LEU A 55 -22.03 -10.68 17.86
C LEU A 55 -23.38 -10.07 18.26
N SER A 56 -24.39 -10.92 18.42
CA SER A 56 -25.68 -10.53 18.99
C SER A 56 -25.48 -10.10 20.45
N GLN A 57 -26.08 -8.96 20.82
CA GLN A 57 -26.06 -8.42 22.19
C GLN A 57 -26.93 -9.25 23.14
#